data_AF-A0A2N3AH08-F1
#
_entry.id   AF-A0A2N3AH08-F1
#
_cell.length_a   1.000
_cell.length_b   1.000
_cell.length_c   1.000
_cell.angle_alpha   90.00
_cell.angle_beta   90.00
_cell.angle_gamma   90.00
#
_symmetry.space_group_name_H-M   'P 1'
#
loop_
_entity.id
_entity.type
_entity.pdbx_description
1 polymer ?
#
loop_
_entity_poly.entity_id
_entity_poly.type
_entity_poly.pdbx_seq_one_letter_code
_entity_poly.pdbx_strand_id
1 'polypeptide(L)'
;MEELKLKGKIIGLDTMVFIYHFEENQLYSPLTFSIFESLEKGNFQAITSILTLLEILVKPKKENNLLLTERYKLLFETFPNLQVKELNENIADIASSLRANYNINTPKC
;
A
#
# COMPACT_ATOMS: atom_id res chain seq x y z
N MET A 1 7.21 17.13 -15.60
CA MET A 1 6.53 16.26 -14.62
C MET A 1 6.00 17.18 -13.53
N GLU A 2 4.70 17.21 -13.35
CA GLU A 2 4.04 18.04 -12.34
C GLU A 2 4.47 17.55 -10.95
N GLU A 3 5.09 18.43 -10.15
CA GLU A 3 5.61 18.05 -8.83
C GLU A 3 4.42 17.74 -7.91
N LEU A 4 4.29 16.46 -7.54
CA LEU A 4 3.27 16.00 -6.61
C LEU A 4 3.40 16.77 -5.29
N LYS A 5 2.40 17.61 -4.94
CA LYS A 5 2.34 18.40 -3.70
C LYS A 5 2.07 17.54 -2.46
N LEU A 6 2.98 16.61 -2.18
CA LEU A 6 2.94 15.65 -1.06
C LEU A 6 3.80 16.08 0.12
N LYS A 7 4.73 17.04 -0.09
CA LYS A 7 5.73 17.41 0.90
C LYS A 7 5.10 17.80 2.25
N GLY A 8 5.56 17.17 3.33
CA GLY A 8 5.11 17.41 4.71
C GLY A 8 3.74 16.82 5.05
N LYS A 9 3.14 15.99 4.18
CA LYS A 9 1.83 15.37 4.43
C LYS A 9 1.94 13.92 4.88
N ILE A 10 0.84 13.41 5.44
CA ILE A 10 0.61 11.99 5.67
C ILE A 10 -0.33 11.50 4.58
N ILE A 11 0.07 10.46 3.84
CA ILE A 11 -0.61 9.97 2.65
C ILE A 11 -1.00 8.51 2.83
N GLY A 12 -2.27 8.19 2.61
CA GLY A 12 -2.74 6.81 2.53
C GLY A 12 -2.36 6.19 1.18
N LEU A 13 -1.62 5.07 1.17
CA LEU A 13 -1.30 4.33 -0.04
C LEU A 13 -2.19 3.10 -0.18
N ASP A 14 -2.92 3.03 -1.30
CA ASP A 14 -3.73 1.89 -1.70
C ASP A 14 -2.87 0.75 -2.28
N THR A 15 -3.38 -0.48 -2.27
CA THR A 15 -2.68 -1.67 -2.75
C THR A 15 -2.21 -1.53 -4.20
N MET A 16 -3.01 -0.90 -5.05
CA MET A 16 -2.66 -0.72 -6.47
C MET A 16 -1.35 0.05 -6.68
N VAL A 17 -1.00 0.98 -5.78
CA VAL A 17 0.28 1.72 -5.85
C VAL A 17 1.46 0.75 -5.73
N PHE A 18 1.37 -0.23 -4.83
CA PHE A 18 2.39 -1.24 -4.64
C PHE A 18 2.41 -2.28 -5.77
N ILE A 19 1.23 -2.77 -6.19
CA ILE A 19 1.13 -3.75 -7.28
C ILE A 19 1.73 -3.18 -8.57
N TYR A 20 1.34 -1.97 -8.97
CA TYR A 20 1.87 -1.36 -10.19
C TYR A 20 3.36 -1.05 -10.11
N HIS A 21 3.88 -0.76 -8.92
CA HIS A 21 5.30 -0.59 -8.71
C HIS A 21 6.06 -1.92 -8.87
N PHE A 22 5.59 -2.99 -8.22
CA PHE A 22 6.25 -4.29 -8.24
C PHE A 22 6.12 -5.04 -9.57
N GLU A 23 5.02 -4.84 -10.29
CA GLU A 23 4.80 -5.44 -11.62
C GLU A 23 5.36 -4.58 -12.76
N GLU A 24 6.03 -3.47 -12.45
CA GLU A 24 6.60 -2.53 -13.42
C GLU A 24 5.59 -2.13 -14.52
N ASN A 25 4.35 -1.84 -14.11
CA ASN A 25 3.28 -1.51 -15.03
C ASN A 25 3.67 -0.32 -15.93
N GLN A 26 3.67 -0.48 -17.25
CA GLN A 26 4.20 0.54 -18.18
C GLN A 26 3.55 1.92 -18.04
N LEU A 27 2.26 1.98 -17.71
CA LEU A 27 1.53 3.24 -17.60
C LEU A 27 1.77 3.95 -16.25
N TYR A 28 1.89 3.18 -15.16
CA TYR A 28 1.94 3.72 -13.80
C TYR A 28 3.31 3.62 -13.13
N SER A 29 4.27 2.91 -13.72
CA SER A 29 5.63 2.75 -13.20
C SER A 29 6.32 4.10 -13.00
N PRO A 30 6.28 5.08 -13.94
CA PRO A 30 6.89 6.39 -13.71
C PRO A 30 6.31 7.12 -12.49
N LEU A 31 4.99 7.06 -12.31
CA LEU A 31 4.31 7.70 -11.18
C LEU A 31 4.66 7.01 -9.86
N THR A 32 4.54 5.68 -9.80
CA THR A 32 4.83 4.93 -8.58
C THR A 32 6.30 5.05 -8.18
N PHE A 33 7.22 5.08 -9.15
CA PHE A 33 8.63 5.35 -8.89
C PHE A 33 8.85 6.71 -8.24
N SER A 34 8.24 7.79 -8.75
CA SER A 34 8.32 9.12 -8.13
C SER A 34 7.71 9.15 -6.72
N ILE A 35 6.64 8.40 -6.47
CA ILE A 35 6.03 8.28 -5.14
C ILE A 35 7.00 7.61 -4.16
N PHE A 36 7.54 6.43 -4.51
CA PHE A 36 8.43 5.68 -3.63
C PHE A 36 9.78 6.37 -3.43
N GLU A 37 10.34 7.02 -4.46
CA GLU A 37 11.58 7.80 -4.32
C GLU A 37 11.37 8.99 -3.37
N SER A 38 10.24 9.68 -3.48
CA SER A 38 9.92 10.83 -2.60
C SER A 38 9.62 10.39 -1.17
N LEU A 39 9.00 9.21 -1.00
CA LEU A 39 8.77 8.58 0.30
C LEU A 39 10.10 8.17 0.95
N GLU A 40 11.00 7.56 0.19
CA GLU A 40 12.33 7.14 0.67
C GLU A 40 13.16 8.34 1.16
N LYS A 41 13.11 9.46 0.41
CA LYS A 41 13.75 10.74 0.78
C LYS A 41 13.10 11.42 1.99
N GLY A 42 11.98 10.92 2.51
CA GLY A 42 11.28 11.49 3.67
C GLY A 42 10.54 12.79 3.36
N ASN A 43 10.19 13.04 2.09
CA ASN A 43 9.42 14.22 1.74
C ASN A 43 8.00 14.17 2.32
N PHE A 44 7.45 12.98 2.53
CA PHE A 44 6.14 12.76 3.14
C PHE A 44 6.15 11.43 3.92
N GLN A 45 5.12 11.20 4.73
CA GLN A 45 4.91 9.93 5.42
C GLN A 45 3.79 9.15 4.74
N ALA A 46 4.00 7.85 4.53
CA ALA A 46 2.98 6.96 3.98
C ALA A 46 2.36 6.10 5.07
N ILE A 47 1.06 5.88 4.97
CA ILE A 47 0.33 4.91 5.77
C ILE A 47 -0.38 3.95 4.83
N THR A 48 -0.32 2.66 5.14
CA THR A 48 -1.16 1.65 4.50
C THR A 48 -1.70 0.69 5.56
N SER A 49 -2.57 -0.23 5.17
CA SER A 49 -3.18 -1.21 6.09
C SER A 49 -2.52 -2.58 5.96
N ILE A 50 -2.67 -3.41 6.98
CA ILE A 50 -2.27 -4.83 6.91
C ILE A 50 -3.02 -5.60 5.82
N LEU A 51 -4.19 -5.12 5.38
CA LEU A 51 -4.94 -5.71 4.26
C LEU A 51 -4.19 -5.56 2.94
N THR A 52 -3.46 -4.46 2.75
CA THR A 52 -2.58 -4.25 1.59
C THR A 52 -1.50 -5.34 1.49
N LEU A 53 -0.88 -5.67 2.63
CA LEU A 53 0.11 -6.74 2.70
C LEU A 53 -0.54 -8.10 2.39
N LEU A 54 -1.75 -8.35 2.89
CA LEU A 54 -2.51 -9.56 2.56
C LEU A 54 -2.68 -9.69 1.05
N GLU A 55 -3.20 -8.67 0.37
CA GLU A 55 -3.47 -8.67 -1.07
C GLU A 55 -2.19 -8.91 -1.90
N ILE A 56 -1.09 -8.24 -1.55
CA ILE A 56 0.20 -8.36 -2.23
C ILE A 56 0.80 -9.76 -2.08
N LEU A 57 0.62 -10.41 -0.93
CA LEU A 57 1.17 -11.74 -0.69
C LEU A 57 0.39 -12.87 -1.38
N VAL A 58 -0.84 -12.62 -1.88
CA VAL A 58 -1.67 -13.67 -2.52
C VAL A 58 -0.96 -14.25 -3.75
N LYS A 59 -0.49 -13.40 -4.67
CA LYS A 59 0.14 -13.83 -5.92
C LYS A 59 1.41 -14.66 -5.71
N PRO A 60 2.45 -14.18 -4.99
CA PRO A 60 3.68 -14.95 -4.78
C PRO A 60 3.42 -16.25 -3.99
N LYS A 61 2.45 -16.28 -3.07
CA LYS A 61 2.07 -17.52 -2.38
C LYS A 61 1.39 -18.52 -3.32
N LYS A 62 0.48 -18.08 -4.20
CA LYS A 62 -0.14 -18.95 -5.22
C LYS A 62 0.89 -19.55 -6.17
N GLU A 63 1.95 -18.80 -6.49
CA GLU A 63 3.05 -19.23 -7.34
C GLU A 63 4.12 -20.05 -6.60
N ASN A 64 3.96 -20.30 -5.28
CA ASN A 64 4.97 -20.91 -4.40
C ASN A 64 6.34 -20.20 -4.43
N ASN A 65 6.34 -18.88 -4.72
CA ASN A 65 7.54 -18.07 -4.75
C ASN A 65 7.87 -17.55 -3.34
N LEU A 66 8.53 -18.39 -2.55
CA LEU A 66 8.93 -18.08 -1.18
C LEU A 66 9.88 -16.88 -1.10
N LEU A 67 10.80 -16.75 -2.05
CA LEU A 67 11.75 -15.64 -2.10
C LEU A 67 11.03 -14.30 -2.24
N LEU A 68 10.07 -14.20 -3.17
CA LEU A 68 9.30 -12.99 -3.38
C LEU A 68 8.37 -12.67 -2.20
N THR A 69 7.80 -13.71 -1.59
CA THR A 69 6.98 -13.59 -0.37
C THR A 69 7.76 -12.93 0.77
N GLU A 70 8.96 -13.43 1.09
CA GLU A 70 9.79 -12.87 2.16
C GLU A 70 10.31 -11.47 1.81
N ARG A 71 10.67 -11.24 0.55
CA ARG A 71 11.08 -9.90 0.08
C ARG A 71 9.98 -8.86 0.30
N TYR A 72 8.73 -9.18 -0.01
CA TYR A 72 7.61 -8.24 0.20
C TYR A 72 7.34 -7.99 1.68
N LYS A 73 7.40 -9.01 2.54
CA LYS A 73 7.27 -8.81 4.00
C LYS A 73 8.36 -7.89 4.53
N LEU A 74 9.62 -8.16 4.18
CA LEU A 74 10.75 -7.35 4.61
C LEU A 74 10.60 -5.91 4.14
N LEU A 75 10.20 -5.68 2.89
CA LEU A 75 9.97 -4.34 2.38
C LEU A 75 8.93 -3.60 3.22
N PHE A 76 7.76 -4.20 3.50
CA PHE A 76 6.72 -3.54 4.30
C PHE A 76 7.13 -3.30 5.76
N GLU A 77 8.05 -4.09 6.30
CA GLU A 77 8.59 -3.93 7.65
C GLU A 77 9.67 -2.85 7.73
N THR A 78 10.54 -2.74 6.71
CA THR A 78 11.75 -1.91 6.77
C THR A 78 11.70 -0.66 5.89
N PHE A 79 10.69 -0.47 5.05
CA PHE A 79 10.66 0.67 4.13
C PHE A 79 10.59 1.99 4.90
N PRO A 80 11.52 2.93 4.67
CA PRO A 80 11.57 4.18 5.42
C PRO A 80 10.31 5.01 5.18
N ASN A 81 9.83 5.66 6.23
CA ASN A 81 8.66 6.56 6.20
C ASN A 81 7.33 5.90 5.81
N LEU A 82 7.27 4.57 5.72
CA LEU A 82 6.04 3.79 5.54
C LEU A 82 5.60 3.20 6.88
N GLN A 83 4.32 3.39 7.21
CA GLN A 83 3.69 2.73 8.36
C GLN A 83 2.59 1.79 7.89
N VAL A 84 2.67 0.53 8.32
CA VAL A 84 1.60 -0.45 8.16
C VAL A 84 0.73 -0.44 9.42
N LYS A 85 -0.57 -0.16 9.26
CA LYS A 85 -1.55 -0.16 10.35
C LYS A 85 -2.28 -1.49 10.43
N GLU A 86 -2.30 -2.05 11.64
CA GLU A 86 -3.11 -3.22 11.96
C GLU A 86 -4.60 -2.86 12.00
N LEU A 87 -5.44 -3.87 11.72
CA LEU A 87 -6.89 -3.76 11.84
C LEU A 87 -7.32 -4.28 13.22
N ASN A 88 -8.21 -3.55 13.88
CA ASN A 88 -8.83 -3.98 15.13
C ASN A 88 -10.37 -3.88 15.04
N GLU A 89 -11.06 -4.38 16.07
CA GLU A 89 -12.52 -4.42 16.13
C GLU A 89 -13.16 -3.03 15.96
N ASN A 90 -12.63 -2.00 16.63
CA ASN A 90 -13.14 -0.63 16.52
C ASN A 90 -13.03 -0.08 15.09
N ILE A 91 -11.91 -0.34 14.39
CA ILE A 91 -11.75 0.08 12.99
C ILE A 91 -12.72 -0.69 12.09
N ALA A 92 -12.91 -1.99 12.33
CA ALA A 92 -13.83 -2.82 11.58
C ALA A 92 -15.29 -2.35 11.74
N ASP A 93 -15.69 -1.99 12.96
CA ASP A 93 -17.03 -1.47 13.26
C ASP A 93 -17.31 -0.15 12.53
N ILE A 94 -16.37 0.82 12.61
CA ILE A 94 -16.46 2.09 11.89
C ILE A 94 -16.50 1.86 10.36
N ALA A 95 -15.64 0.99 9.84
CA ALA A 95 -15.60 0.68 8.41
C ALA A 95 -16.91 0.02 7.93
N SER A 96 -17.51 -0.86 8.75
CA SER A 96 -18.79 -1.49 8.45
C SER A 96 -19.92 -0.46 8.38
N SER A 97 -19.91 0.53 9.27
CA SER A 97 -20.88 1.64 9.27
C SER A 97 -20.75 2.51 8.01
N LEU A 98 -19.50 2.84 7.60
CA LEU A 98 -19.26 3.56 6.34
C LEU A 98 -19.79 2.76 5.15
N ARG A 99 -19.55 1.46 5.12
CA ARG A 99 -20.03 0.59 4.04
C ARG A 99 -21.55 0.48 4.00
N ALA A 100 -22.22 0.35 5.15
CA ALA A 100 -23.68 0.30 5.23
C ALA A 100 -24.33 1.59 4.71
N ASN A 101 -23.72 2.74 5.01
CA ASN A 101 -24.28 4.05 4.66
C ASN A 101 -23.94 4.51 3.23
N TYR A 102 -22.79 4.09 2.69
CA TYR A 102 -22.26 4.62 1.42
C TYR A 102 -22.04 3.55 0.34
N ASN A 103 -22.39 2.28 0.60
CA ASN A 103 -22.23 1.15 -0.32
C ASN A 103 -20.79 1.00 -0.88
N ILE A 104 -19.80 1.28 -0.03
CA ILE A 104 -18.37 1.19 -0.38
C ILE A 104 -17.94 -0.28 -0.33
N ASN A 105 -17.17 -0.71 -1.33
CA ASN A 105 -16.60 -2.06 -1.34
C ASN A 105 -15.45 -2.17 -0.34
N THR A 106 -15.35 -3.33 0.31
CA THR A 106 -14.12 -3.68 1.02
C THR A 106 -12.97 -3.79 0.01
N PRO A 107 -11.71 -3.57 0.44
CA PRO A 107 -10.54 -4.02 -0.32
C PRO A 107 -10.74 -5.47 -0.77
N LYS A 108 -10.14 -5.85 -1.90
CA LYS A 108 -10.34 -7.15 -2.54
C LYS A 108 -9.61 -8.23 -1.74
N CYS A 109 -10.22 -8.68 -0.66
CA CYS A 109 -9.97 -10.01 -0.08
C CYS A 109 -10.65 -11.09 -0.94
#